data_AF-A0A9E2BSY0-F1
#
_entry.id   AF-A0A9E2BSY0-F1
#
_cell.length_a   1.000
_cell.length_b   1.000
_cell.length_c   1.000
_cell.angle_alpha   90.00
_cell.angle_beta   90.00
_cell.angle_gamma   90.00
#
_symmetry.space_group_name_H-M   'P 1'
#
loop_
_entity.id
_entity.type
_entity.pdbx_description
1 polymer ?
#
loop_
_entity_poly.entity_id
_entity_poly.type
_entity_poly.pdbx_seq_one_letter_code
_entity_poly.pdbx_strand_id
1 'polypeptide(L)'
;MEKIIENRQIVIRNKVLTLANVRAVAKAVAVQLESIPPEDRNKAELTFVARCDDGSSFQSEDIDIFAEDSVIAQKRVTHVTVTYSFYPNKARVEVALRHGDMDGTITVSGRSRIWVAGTLETLAGLFKSFPPQDNPYLKHSSVINFALTMGIGSIIFLLITLLPTTPPKEEDALKFAWFVSTLREFPVLHYVIKYALTWLVGWPGRSIVTDRFKQLWPSIELQIGPEHLLTEKLRRKLLGTAFVLGVVPLSLTVLYDILKALTGH
;
A
#
# COMPACT_ATOMS: atom_id res chain seq x y z
N MET A 1 -33.60 32.48 -10.86
CA MET A 1 -33.37 31.04 -10.73
C MET A 1 -31.92 30.81 -10.34
N GLU A 2 -31.67 30.28 -9.15
CA GLU A 2 -30.32 29.86 -8.77
C GLU A 2 -29.84 28.79 -9.74
N LYS A 3 -28.72 29.05 -10.43
CA LYS A 3 -28.06 28.06 -11.27
C LYS A 3 -27.34 27.08 -10.35
N ILE A 4 -27.99 25.95 -10.08
CA ILE A 4 -27.43 24.82 -9.32
C ILE A 4 -26.08 24.42 -9.94
N ILE A 5 -25.06 24.22 -9.09
CA ILE A 5 -23.75 23.71 -9.49
C ILE A 5 -23.71 22.25 -9.08
N GLU A 6 -23.45 21.36 -10.03
CA GLU A 6 -23.23 19.95 -9.74
C GLU A 6 -21.78 19.73 -9.36
N ASN A 7 -21.54 18.94 -8.31
CA ASN A 7 -20.22 18.53 -7.86
C ASN A 7 -20.20 17.00 -7.73
N ARG A 8 -19.24 16.34 -8.36
CA ARG A 8 -19.03 14.90 -8.26
C ARG A 8 -17.59 14.60 -7.91
N GLN A 9 -17.40 13.59 -7.07
CA GLN A 9 -16.10 13.15 -6.61
C GLN A 9 -15.95 11.64 -6.79
N ILE A 10 -14.78 11.20 -7.26
CA ILE A 10 -14.36 9.80 -7.27
C ILE A 10 -13.09 9.67 -6.44
N VAL A 11 -13.04 8.61 -5.63
CA VAL A 11 -11.87 8.22 -4.85
C VAL A 11 -11.08 7.17 -5.63
N ILE A 12 -9.78 7.40 -5.81
CA ILE A 12 -8.84 6.50 -6.49
C ILE A 12 -8.04 5.75 -5.43
N ARG A 13 -7.97 4.42 -5.57
CA ARG A 13 -7.26 3.52 -4.66
C ARG A 13 -6.50 2.45 -5.41
N ASN A 14 -5.48 1.90 -4.76
CA ASN A 14 -4.67 0.77 -5.21
C ASN A 14 -4.13 0.95 -6.63
N LYS A 15 -3.52 2.10 -6.92
CA LYS A 15 -2.96 2.41 -8.24
C LYS A 15 -1.48 2.73 -8.17
N VAL A 16 -0.74 2.22 -9.16
CA VAL A 16 0.65 2.57 -9.40
C VAL A 16 0.68 3.56 -10.58
N LEU A 17 1.22 4.74 -10.34
CA LEU A 17 1.20 5.85 -11.28
C LEU A 17 2.63 6.24 -11.65
N THR A 18 3.01 6.00 -12.89
CA THR A 18 4.28 6.47 -13.45
C THR A 18 4.16 7.92 -13.92
N LEU A 19 5.28 8.53 -14.30
CA LEU A 19 5.28 9.86 -14.91
C LEU A 19 4.40 9.92 -16.17
N ALA A 20 4.44 8.88 -17.00
CA ALA A 20 3.60 8.77 -18.20
C ALA A 20 2.10 8.76 -17.87
N ASN A 21 1.71 8.07 -16.80
CA ASN A 21 0.31 8.02 -16.35
C ASN A 21 -0.16 9.41 -15.89
N VAL A 22 0.68 10.12 -15.11
CA VAL A 22 0.38 11.49 -14.67
C VAL A 22 0.29 12.44 -15.86
N ARG A 23 1.21 12.33 -16.83
CA ARG A 23 1.15 13.11 -18.06
C ARG A 23 -0.12 12.82 -18.86
N ALA A 24 -0.58 11.57 -18.92
CA ALA A 24 -1.85 11.22 -19.57
C ALA A 24 -3.06 11.88 -18.87
N VAL A 25 -3.07 11.92 -17.53
CA VAL A 25 -4.10 12.64 -16.77
C VAL A 25 -4.05 14.13 -17.06
N ALA A 26 -2.85 14.73 -17.02
CA ALA A 26 -2.65 16.14 -17.33
C ALA A 26 -3.14 16.48 -18.76
N LYS A 27 -2.86 15.63 -19.75
CA LYS A 27 -3.36 15.77 -21.14
C LYS A 27 -4.89 15.75 -21.17
N ALA A 28 -5.51 14.77 -20.51
CA ALA A 28 -6.98 14.65 -20.48
C ALA A 28 -7.66 15.88 -19.86
N VAL A 29 -7.03 16.51 -18.87
CA VAL A 29 -7.51 17.78 -18.29
C VAL A 29 -7.22 18.97 -19.20
N ALA A 30 -6.04 19.03 -19.84
CA ALA A 30 -5.66 20.11 -20.76
C ALA A 30 -6.57 20.18 -21.99
N VAL A 31 -7.09 19.05 -22.48
CA VAL A 31 -8.11 19.02 -23.56
C VAL A 31 -9.36 19.85 -23.20
N GLN A 32 -9.69 20.01 -21.91
CA GLN A 32 -10.79 20.88 -21.49
C GLN A 32 -10.50 22.35 -21.78
N LEU A 33 -9.24 22.79 -21.62
CA LEU A 33 -8.80 24.14 -21.97
C LEU A 33 -8.85 24.39 -23.49
N GLU A 34 -8.44 23.39 -24.28
CA GLU A 34 -8.47 23.47 -25.74
C GLU A 34 -9.88 23.57 -26.31
N SER A 35 -10.86 22.98 -25.62
CA SER A 35 -12.28 23.04 -26.01
C SER A 35 -12.93 24.42 -25.84
N ILE A 36 -12.26 25.35 -25.15
CA ILE A 36 -12.76 26.72 -24.93
C ILE A 36 -12.41 27.60 -26.15
N PRO A 37 -13.35 28.43 -26.62
CA PRO A 37 -13.06 29.43 -27.66
C PRO A 37 -11.84 30.29 -27.31
N PRO A 38 -10.96 30.62 -28.27
CA PRO A 38 -9.75 31.41 -28.01
C PRO A 38 -10.00 32.72 -27.24
N GLU A 39 -11.14 33.37 -27.50
CA GLU A 39 -11.57 34.62 -26.87
C GLU A 39 -11.80 34.49 -25.35
N ASP A 40 -12.13 33.28 -24.89
CA ASP A 40 -12.46 32.99 -23.49
C ASP A 40 -11.31 32.31 -22.73
N ARG A 41 -10.21 31.96 -23.40
CA ARG A 41 -9.08 31.23 -22.79
C ARG A 41 -8.45 31.97 -21.61
N ASN A 42 -8.41 33.30 -21.66
CA ASN A 42 -7.88 34.14 -20.57
C ASN A 42 -8.73 34.05 -19.28
N LYS A 43 -9.94 33.46 -19.34
CA LYS A 43 -10.83 33.24 -18.20
C LYS A 43 -10.73 31.80 -17.65
N ALA A 44 -9.87 30.99 -18.26
CA ALA A 44 -9.55 29.65 -17.81
C ALA A 44 -8.15 29.63 -17.20
N GLU A 45 -7.99 28.84 -16.16
CA GLU A 45 -6.73 28.63 -15.46
C GLU A 45 -6.45 27.12 -15.45
N LEU A 46 -5.25 26.74 -15.87
CA LEU A 46 -4.76 25.37 -15.80
C LEU A 46 -3.48 25.38 -15.00
N THR A 47 -3.49 24.70 -13.86
CA THR A 47 -2.39 24.72 -12.90
C THR A 47 -1.98 23.29 -12.57
N PHE A 48 -0.72 22.97 -12.85
CA PHE A 48 -0.07 21.73 -12.47
C PHE A 48 0.84 21.99 -11.27
N VAL A 49 0.67 21.23 -10.20
CA VAL A 49 1.50 21.32 -9.01
C VAL A 49 2.09 19.95 -8.72
N ALA A 50 3.40 19.89 -8.47
CA ALA A 50 4.06 18.70 -7.96
C ALA A 50 4.88 19.05 -6.72
N ARG A 51 4.68 18.27 -5.64
CA ARG A 51 5.49 18.38 -4.42
C ARG A 51 6.38 17.16 -4.29
N CYS A 52 7.62 17.40 -3.90
CA CYS A 52 8.64 16.40 -3.73
C CYS A 52 8.86 16.06 -2.26
N ASP A 53 9.53 14.93 -2.01
CA ASP A 53 9.85 14.45 -0.67
C ASP A 53 10.85 15.35 0.08
N ASP A 54 11.70 16.06 -0.66
CA ASP A 54 12.65 17.06 -0.13
C ASP A 54 11.99 18.38 0.29
N GLY A 55 10.66 18.48 0.21
CA GLY A 55 9.89 19.69 0.51
C GLY A 55 9.83 20.69 -0.63
N SER A 56 10.51 20.46 -1.75
CA SER A 56 10.39 21.34 -2.92
C SER A 56 9.03 21.19 -3.61
N SER A 57 8.54 22.30 -4.18
CA SER A 57 7.26 22.35 -4.90
C SER A 57 7.47 23.07 -6.23
N PHE A 58 6.92 22.50 -7.29
CA PHE A 58 6.97 23.04 -8.64
C PHE A 58 5.55 23.29 -9.11
N GLN A 59 5.35 24.44 -9.74
CA GLN A 59 4.07 24.83 -10.31
C GLN A 59 4.29 25.30 -11.75
N SER A 60 3.42 24.88 -12.66
CA SER A 60 3.46 25.24 -14.08
C SER A 60 2.05 25.26 -14.65
N GLU A 61 1.84 26.08 -15.68
CA GLU A 61 0.65 26.02 -16.54
C GLU A 61 0.86 25.09 -17.74
N ASP A 62 2.12 24.72 -18.01
CA ASP A 62 2.51 23.82 -19.09
C ASP A 62 2.63 22.38 -18.59
N ILE A 63 2.11 21.46 -19.40
CA ILE A 63 2.17 20.02 -19.19
C ILE A 63 3.61 19.47 -19.24
N ASP A 64 4.53 20.18 -19.88
CA ASP A 64 5.93 19.77 -19.99
C ASP A 64 6.68 19.79 -18.65
N ILE A 65 6.06 20.29 -17.58
CA ILE A 65 6.50 20.03 -16.21
C ILE A 65 6.60 18.51 -15.91
N PHE A 66 5.81 17.68 -16.60
CA PHE A 66 5.83 16.22 -16.51
C PHE A 66 6.59 15.54 -17.67
N ALA A 67 7.44 16.26 -18.39
CA ALA A 67 8.34 15.67 -19.38
C ALA A 67 9.44 14.82 -18.71
N GLU A 68 10.06 13.90 -19.45
CA GLU A 68 11.07 12.97 -18.91
C GLU A 68 12.37 13.68 -18.52
N ASP A 69 12.68 14.80 -19.17
CA ASP A 69 13.82 15.68 -18.92
C ASP A 69 13.51 16.76 -17.87
N SER A 70 12.31 16.78 -17.30
CA SER A 70 11.92 17.80 -16.33
C SER A 70 12.61 17.62 -14.97
N VAL A 71 12.69 18.72 -14.21
CA VAL A 71 13.24 18.71 -12.84
C VAL A 71 12.47 17.76 -11.93
N ILE A 72 11.18 17.54 -12.21
CA ILE A 72 10.33 16.61 -11.45
C ILE A 72 10.76 15.16 -11.66
N ALA A 73 11.17 14.79 -12.88
CA ALA A 73 11.63 13.43 -13.18
C ALA A 73 12.92 13.05 -12.43
N GLN A 74 13.69 14.05 -11.98
CA GLN A 74 14.92 13.86 -11.21
C GLN A 74 14.68 13.78 -9.70
N LYS A 75 13.46 14.05 -9.23
CA LYS A 75 13.12 14.09 -7.80
C LYS A 75 12.02 13.09 -7.43
N ARG A 76 11.99 12.70 -6.16
CA ARG A 76 10.92 11.85 -5.62
C ARG A 76 9.65 12.68 -5.42
N VAL A 77 8.65 12.49 -6.27
CA VAL A 77 7.36 13.18 -6.15
C VAL A 77 6.44 12.46 -5.16
N THR A 78 5.89 13.22 -4.22
CA THR A 78 4.96 12.72 -3.19
C THR A 78 3.53 13.21 -3.40
N HIS A 79 3.34 14.30 -4.13
CA HIS A 79 2.01 14.82 -4.42
C HIS A 79 1.96 15.44 -5.81
N VAL A 80 0.88 15.17 -6.54
CA VAL A 80 0.57 15.81 -7.82
C VAL A 80 -0.86 16.32 -7.76
N THR A 81 -1.04 17.59 -8.12
CA THR A 81 -2.35 18.20 -8.28
C THR A 81 -2.46 18.77 -9.67
N VAL A 82 -3.52 18.40 -10.38
CA VAL A 82 -3.90 18.98 -11.66
C VAL A 82 -5.22 19.70 -11.47
N THR A 83 -5.20 21.02 -11.62
CA THR A 83 -6.39 21.85 -11.45
C THR A 83 -6.68 22.58 -12.75
N TYR A 84 -7.91 22.43 -13.24
CA TYR A 84 -8.45 23.25 -14.30
C TYR A 84 -9.66 24.01 -13.74
N SER A 85 -9.75 25.30 -14.03
CA SER A 85 -10.89 26.12 -13.67
C SER A 85 -11.29 27.03 -14.83
N PHE A 86 -12.60 27.19 -15.04
CA PHE A 86 -13.17 28.11 -16.02
C PHE A 86 -14.31 28.89 -15.37
N TYR A 87 -14.01 30.16 -15.07
CA TYR A 87 -14.85 31.02 -14.25
C TYR A 87 -16.27 31.25 -14.79
N PRO A 88 -16.49 31.53 -16.09
CA PRO A 88 -17.82 31.86 -16.63
C PRO A 88 -18.88 30.77 -16.38
N ASN A 89 -18.46 29.50 -16.46
CA ASN A 89 -19.33 28.34 -16.25
C ASN A 89 -19.17 27.70 -14.88
N LYS A 90 -18.32 28.27 -14.01
CA LYS A 90 -17.91 27.66 -12.74
C LYS A 90 -17.47 26.19 -12.93
N ALA A 91 -16.87 25.90 -14.07
CA ALA A 91 -16.38 24.56 -14.37
C ALA A 91 -15.02 24.39 -13.68
N ARG A 92 -14.84 23.32 -12.91
CA ARG A 92 -13.59 23.02 -12.22
C ARG A 92 -13.35 21.52 -12.25
N VAL A 93 -12.14 21.13 -12.62
CA VAL A 93 -11.62 19.78 -12.52
C VAL A 93 -10.42 19.82 -11.60
N GLU A 94 -10.39 18.97 -10.60
CA GLU A 94 -9.25 18.84 -9.69
C GLU A 94 -8.92 17.36 -9.55
N VAL A 95 -7.70 17.00 -9.90
CA VAL A 95 -7.15 15.65 -9.69
C VAL A 95 -6.02 15.78 -8.69
N ALA A 96 -6.23 15.28 -7.48
CA ALA A 96 -5.25 15.29 -6.41
C ALA A 96 -4.76 13.86 -6.16
N LEU A 97 -3.48 13.62 -6.39
CA LEU A 97 -2.81 12.34 -6.22
C LEU A 97 -1.77 12.50 -5.12
N ARG A 98 -1.85 11.70 -4.07
CA ARG A 98 -0.89 11.76 -2.97
C ARG A 98 -0.29 10.38 -2.74
N HIS A 99 1.02 10.30 -2.76
CA HIS A 99 1.73 9.10 -2.39
C HIS A 99 1.50 8.76 -0.92
N GLY A 100 1.20 7.49 -0.63
CA GLY A 100 1.01 6.99 0.73
C GLY A 100 -0.37 6.36 0.95
N ASP A 101 -0.77 6.30 2.22
CA ASP A 101 -2.03 5.68 2.65
C ASP A 101 -3.27 6.53 2.35
N MET A 102 -3.07 7.77 1.89
CA MET A 102 -4.17 8.62 1.45
C MET A 102 -4.59 8.28 0.03
N ASP A 103 -5.91 8.23 -0.15
CA ASP A 103 -6.50 8.01 -1.45
C ASP A 103 -6.31 9.22 -2.37
N GLY A 104 -6.24 8.96 -3.67
CA GLY A 104 -6.35 10.02 -4.67
C GLY A 104 -7.80 10.46 -4.83
N THR A 105 -8.02 11.68 -5.28
CA THR A 105 -9.37 12.20 -5.57
C THR A 105 -9.44 12.84 -6.94
N ILE A 106 -10.57 12.63 -7.61
CA ILE A 106 -10.97 13.38 -8.81
C ILE A 106 -12.25 14.11 -8.44
N THR A 107 -12.23 15.43 -8.51
CA THR A 107 -13.39 16.28 -8.27
C THR A 107 -13.71 17.02 -9.55
N VAL A 108 -14.94 16.88 -10.04
CA VAL A 108 -15.44 17.61 -11.21
C VAL A 108 -16.69 18.36 -10.80
N SER A 109 -16.70 19.66 -11.03
CA SER A 109 -17.84 20.52 -10.71
C SER A 109 -18.13 21.51 -11.82
N GLY A 110 -19.41 21.82 -12.04
CA GLY A 110 -19.83 22.73 -13.10
C GLY A 110 -21.34 22.88 -13.20
N ARG A 111 -21.78 23.80 -14.07
CA ARG A 111 -23.21 24.03 -14.33
C ARG A 111 -23.86 22.98 -15.24
N SER A 112 -23.08 22.36 -16.13
CA SER A 112 -23.58 21.37 -17.10
C SER A 112 -23.39 19.96 -16.55
N ARG A 113 -24.49 19.30 -16.18
CA ARG A 113 -24.52 17.90 -15.73
C ARG A 113 -23.87 16.94 -16.72
N ILE A 114 -24.11 17.16 -18.01
CA ILE A 114 -23.58 16.33 -19.10
C ILE A 114 -22.05 16.45 -19.15
N TRP A 115 -21.52 17.67 -19.06
CA TRP A 115 -20.08 17.90 -19.04
C TRP A 115 -19.41 17.33 -17.79
N VAL A 116 -20.02 17.51 -16.61
CA VAL A 116 -19.51 16.95 -15.35
C VAL A 116 -19.43 15.42 -15.44
N ALA A 117 -20.50 14.77 -15.90
CA ALA A 117 -20.56 13.32 -16.04
C ALA A 117 -19.53 12.80 -17.07
N GLY A 118 -19.47 13.40 -18.27
CA GLY A 118 -18.55 12.97 -19.32
C GLY A 118 -17.08 13.15 -18.98
N THR A 119 -16.72 14.27 -18.33
CA THR A 119 -15.35 14.53 -17.87
C THR A 119 -14.94 13.54 -16.79
N LEU A 120 -15.84 13.31 -15.83
CA LEU A 120 -15.60 12.36 -14.74
C LEU A 120 -15.46 10.92 -15.26
N GLU A 121 -16.30 10.50 -16.20
CA GLU A 121 -16.23 9.18 -16.82
C GLU A 121 -14.95 8.99 -17.62
N THR A 122 -14.52 10.01 -18.37
CA THR A 122 -13.26 10.00 -19.12
C THR A 122 -12.07 9.81 -18.18
N LEU A 123 -11.99 10.62 -17.12
CA LEU A 123 -10.92 10.51 -16.12
C LEU A 123 -10.99 9.17 -15.38
N ALA A 124 -12.17 8.71 -14.98
CA ALA A 124 -12.33 7.41 -14.32
C ALA A 124 -11.93 6.25 -15.22
N GLY A 125 -12.27 6.30 -16.51
CA GLY A 125 -11.83 5.32 -17.51
C GLY A 125 -10.31 5.28 -17.64
N LEU A 126 -9.67 6.45 -17.67
CA LEU A 126 -8.22 6.57 -17.68
C LEU A 126 -7.58 5.92 -16.44
N PHE A 127 -8.08 6.24 -15.24
CA PHE A 127 -7.57 5.63 -14.00
C PHE A 127 -7.83 4.11 -13.90
N LYS A 128 -8.94 3.61 -14.47
CA LYS A 128 -9.21 2.17 -14.56
C LYS A 128 -8.14 1.46 -15.39
N SER A 129 -7.67 2.09 -16.47
CA SER A 129 -6.63 1.53 -17.36
C SER A 129 -5.24 1.44 -16.72
N PHE A 130 -4.97 2.26 -15.69
CA PHE A 130 -3.67 2.22 -14.99
C PHE A 130 -3.49 0.93 -14.20
N PRO A 131 -2.25 0.42 -14.12
CA PRO A 131 -1.96 -0.83 -13.44
C PRO A 131 -2.41 -0.78 -11.97
N PRO A 132 -3.17 -1.79 -11.50
CA PRO A 132 -3.47 -1.91 -10.09
C PRO A 132 -2.19 -2.22 -9.32
N GLN A 133 -2.13 -1.80 -8.06
CA GLN A 133 -1.08 -2.24 -7.16
C GLN A 133 -1.32 -3.71 -6.79
N ASP A 134 -0.40 -4.59 -7.17
CA ASP A 134 -0.45 -5.99 -6.74
C ASP A 134 -0.03 -6.08 -5.28
N ASN A 135 -1.03 -6.25 -4.40
CA ASN A 135 -0.84 -6.32 -2.96
C ASN A 135 -1.20 -7.73 -2.47
N PRO A 136 -0.22 -8.66 -2.41
CA PRO A 136 -0.47 -10.02 -1.92
C PRO A 136 -0.90 -10.01 -0.44
N TYR A 137 -0.48 -8.99 0.32
CA TYR A 137 -0.89 -8.83 1.71
C TYR A 137 -2.38 -8.54 1.85
N LEU A 138 -2.95 -7.64 1.06
CA LEU A 138 -4.40 -7.40 1.09
C LEU A 138 -5.19 -8.64 0.66
N LYS A 139 -4.71 -9.34 -0.37
CA LYS A 139 -5.37 -10.55 -0.89
C LYS A 139 -5.37 -11.71 0.09
N HIS A 140 -4.29 -11.88 0.86
CA HIS A 140 -4.09 -13.02 1.76
C HIS A 140 -3.87 -12.60 3.23
N SER A 141 -4.47 -11.48 3.64
CA SER A 141 -4.21 -10.85 4.94
C SER A 141 -4.43 -11.82 6.11
N SER A 142 -5.51 -12.61 6.11
CA SER A 142 -5.78 -13.58 7.17
C SER A 142 -4.69 -14.64 7.30
N VAL A 143 -4.22 -15.20 6.16
CA VAL A 143 -3.19 -16.25 6.15
C VAL A 143 -1.84 -15.67 6.57
N ILE A 144 -1.49 -14.49 6.06
CA ILE A 144 -0.24 -13.82 6.42
C ILE A 144 -0.25 -13.42 7.90
N ASN A 145 -1.37 -12.89 8.40
CA ASN A 145 -1.50 -12.55 9.82
C ASN A 145 -1.38 -13.78 10.71
N PHE A 146 -2.01 -14.90 10.33
CA PHE A 146 -1.86 -16.15 11.05
C PHE A 146 -0.41 -16.66 11.04
N ALA A 147 0.23 -16.67 9.87
CA ALA A 147 1.62 -17.07 9.72
C ALA A 147 2.58 -16.19 10.53
N LEU A 148 2.39 -14.87 10.52
CA LEU A 148 3.18 -13.93 11.32
C LEU A 148 2.96 -14.16 12.83
N THR A 149 1.72 -14.33 13.27
CA THR A 149 1.41 -14.65 14.67
C THR A 149 2.09 -15.93 15.12
N MET A 150 1.98 -17.01 14.33
CA MET A 150 2.62 -18.29 14.66
C MET A 150 4.14 -18.21 14.61
N GLY A 151 4.71 -17.50 13.65
CA GLY A 151 6.15 -17.32 13.49
C GLY A 151 6.76 -16.53 14.66
N ILE A 152 6.20 -15.36 14.95
CA ILE A 152 6.64 -14.50 16.07
C ILE A 152 6.45 -15.24 17.40
N GLY A 153 5.28 -15.85 17.59
CA GLY A 153 4.98 -16.66 18.76
C GLY A 153 6.00 -17.78 18.96
N SER A 154 6.37 -18.48 17.89
CA SER A 154 7.34 -19.58 17.94
C SER A 154 8.72 -19.09 18.36
N ILE A 155 9.16 -17.94 17.83
CA ILE A 155 10.44 -17.31 18.19
C ILE A 155 10.44 -16.92 19.66
N ILE A 156 9.39 -16.25 20.15
CA ILE A 156 9.30 -15.82 21.55
C ILE A 156 9.23 -17.04 22.48
N PHE A 157 8.43 -18.04 22.12
CA PHE A 157 8.33 -19.28 22.89
C PHE A 157 9.70 -19.98 22.97
N LEU A 158 10.43 -20.07 21.86
CA LEU A 158 11.80 -20.59 21.84
C LEU A 158 12.71 -19.80 22.79
N LEU A 159 12.68 -18.47 22.73
CA LEU A 159 13.47 -17.62 23.63
C LEU A 159 13.12 -17.85 25.10
N ILE A 160 11.83 -18.00 25.43
CA ILE A 160 11.39 -18.33 26.80
C ILE A 160 11.95 -19.69 27.24
N THR A 161 11.95 -20.70 26.36
CA THR A 161 12.51 -22.03 26.71
C THR A 161 14.03 -22.04 26.86
N LEU A 162 14.73 -21.05 26.31
CA LEU A 162 16.18 -20.88 26.47
C LEU A 162 16.54 -20.12 27.76
N LEU A 163 15.58 -19.41 28.37
CA LEU A 163 15.83 -18.73 29.64
C LEU A 163 16.04 -19.77 30.75
N PRO A 164 17.07 -19.62 31.60
CA PRO A 164 17.26 -20.51 32.73
C PRO A 164 16.09 -20.33 33.70
N THR A 165 15.17 -21.28 33.71
CA THR A 165 14.07 -21.29 34.67
C THR A 165 14.63 -21.67 36.04
N THR A 166 14.62 -20.75 36.99
CA THR A 166 14.88 -21.07 38.40
C THR A 166 13.91 -22.17 38.83
N PRO A 167 14.39 -23.23 39.51
CA PRO A 167 13.50 -24.29 39.96
C PRO A 167 12.39 -23.68 40.84
N PRO A 168 11.11 -24.04 40.60
CA PRO A 168 10.02 -23.58 41.44
C PRO A 168 10.24 -24.00 42.90
N LYS A 169 9.71 -23.23 43.85
CA LYS A 169 9.68 -23.60 45.27
C LYS A 169 8.97 -24.96 45.42
N GLU A 170 9.41 -25.80 46.36
CA GLU A 170 9.05 -27.23 46.45
C GLU A 170 7.53 -27.52 46.36
N GLU A 171 6.68 -26.70 46.97
CA GLU A 171 5.23 -26.90 46.95
C GLU A 171 4.58 -26.61 45.58
N ASP A 172 5.04 -25.56 44.89
CA ASP A 172 4.56 -25.23 43.54
C ASP A 172 5.17 -26.16 42.48
N ALA A 173 6.37 -26.67 42.75
CA ALA A 173 7.06 -27.64 41.91
C ALA A 173 6.26 -28.94 41.75
N LEU A 174 5.66 -29.45 42.83
CA LEU A 174 4.86 -30.68 42.80
C LEU A 174 3.60 -30.53 41.94
N LYS A 175 2.87 -29.41 42.08
CA LYS A 175 1.66 -29.15 41.28
C LYS A 175 1.98 -28.97 39.81
N PHE A 176 3.06 -28.24 39.50
CA PHE A 176 3.51 -28.04 38.12
C PHE A 176 4.04 -29.33 37.51
N ALA A 177 4.81 -30.13 38.25
CA ALA A 177 5.31 -31.42 37.80
C ALA A 177 4.17 -32.39 37.47
N TRP A 178 3.14 -32.47 38.33
CA TRP A 178 1.96 -33.28 38.07
C TRP A 178 1.18 -32.82 36.82
N PHE A 179 1.04 -31.51 36.62
CA PHE A 179 0.40 -30.97 35.43
C PHE A 179 1.20 -31.29 34.16
N VAL A 180 2.52 -31.12 34.19
CA VAL A 180 3.40 -31.42 33.04
C VAL A 180 3.44 -32.93 32.75
N SER A 181 3.47 -33.79 33.77
CA SER A 181 3.42 -35.24 33.57
C SER A 181 2.09 -35.68 32.96
N THR A 182 0.98 -35.16 33.47
CA THR A 182 -0.36 -35.43 32.92
C THR A 182 -0.46 -34.98 31.46
N LEU A 183 0.09 -33.81 31.11
CA LEU A 183 0.11 -33.34 29.72
C LEU A 183 0.98 -34.20 28.80
N ARG A 184 2.05 -34.82 29.31
CA ARG A 184 2.89 -35.72 28.50
C ARG A 184 2.18 -37.02 28.12
N GLU A 185 1.22 -37.48 28.92
CA GLU A 185 0.41 -38.66 28.61
C GLU A 185 -0.54 -38.44 27.42
N PHE A 186 -0.88 -37.17 27.13
CA PHE A 186 -1.75 -36.78 26.01
C PHE A 186 -0.97 -35.97 24.97
N PRO A 187 -0.20 -36.61 24.07
CA PRO A 187 0.69 -35.90 23.14
C PRO A 187 -0.06 -34.90 22.25
N VAL A 188 -1.27 -35.23 21.81
CA VAL A 188 -2.11 -34.33 21.00
C VAL A 188 -2.48 -33.08 21.79
N LEU A 189 -2.94 -33.23 23.03
CA LEU A 189 -3.32 -32.10 23.89
C LEU A 189 -2.11 -31.20 24.17
N HIS A 190 -0.94 -31.78 24.41
CA HIS A 190 0.31 -31.04 24.57
C HIS A 190 0.61 -30.14 23.36
N TYR A 191 0.52 -30.67 22.14
CA TYR A 191 0.73 -29.87 20.93
C TYR A 191 -0.33 -28.78 20.77
N VAL A 192 -1.60 -29.08 21.02
CA VAL A 192 -2.69 -28.09 20.94
C VAL A 192 -2.43 -26.93 21.91
N ILE A 193 -2.11 -27.21 23.18
CA ILE A 193 -1.81 -26.18 24.17
C ILE A 193 -0.57 -25.38 23.76
N LYS A 194 0.49 -26.05 23.30
CA LYS A 194 1.72 -25.38 22.84
C LYS A 194 1.43 -24.40 21.71
N TYR A 195 0.69 -24.82 20.68
CA TYR A 195 0.36 -23.94 19.55
C TYR A 195 -0.62 -22.83 19.94
N ALA A 196 -1.57 -23.10 20.83
CA ALA A 196 -2.45 -22.07 21.37
C ALA A 196 -1.68 -20.98 22.13
N LEU A 197 -0.74 -21.38 23.00
CA LEU A 197 0.14 -20.44 23.72
C LEU A 197 1.04 -19.67 22.75
N THR A 198 1.63 -20.35 21.78
CA THR A 198 2.44 -19.74 20.72
C THR A 198 1.64 -18.65 20.00
N TRP A 199 0.42 -18.97 19.58
CA TRP A 199 -0.46 -18.02 18.92
C TRP A 199 -0.81 -16.82 19.80
N LEU A 200 -1.13 -17.06 21.09
CA LEU A 200 -1.48 -16.01 22.05
C LEU A 200 -0.30 -15.05 22.29
N VAL A 201 0.91 -15.59 22.48
CA VAL A 201 2.14 -14.81 22.69
C VAL A 201 2.53 -14.02 21.44
N GLY A 202 2.32 -14.59 20.24
CA GLY A 202 2.65 -13.93 18.97
C GLY A 202 1.64 -12.87 18.53
N TRP A 203 0.44 -12.83 19.10
CA TRP A 203 -0.64 -11.94 18.67
C TRP A 203 -0.25 -10.44 18.73
N PRO A 204 0.33 -9.91 19.82
CA PRO A 204 0.71 -8.50 19.90
C PRO A 204 1.82 -8.12 18.91
N GLY A 205 2.80 -9.00 18.71
CA GLY A 205 3.91 -8.73 17.78
C GLY A 205 3.46 -8.62 16.33
N ARG A 206 2.36 -9.31 15.96
CA ARG A 206 1.83 -9.27 14.60
C ARG A 206 1.45 -7.85 14.16
N SER A 207 0.82 -7.05 15.03
CA SER A 207 0.27 -5.74 14.63
C SER A 207 1.39 -4.82 14.16
N ILE A 208 2.48 -4.77 14.93
CA ILE A 208 3.69 -4.01 14.63
C ILE A 208 4.24 -4.37 13.24
N VAL A 209 4.36 -5.67 12.94
CA VAL A 209 4.85 -6.12 11.63
C VAL A 209 3.84 -5.79 10.53
N THR A 210 2.56 -6.03 10.75
CA THR A 210 1.52 -5.79 9.74
C THR A 210 1.39 -4.33 9.35
N ASP A 211 1.54 -3.40 10.28
CA ASP A 211 1.46 -1.97 9.99
C ASP A 211 2.68 -1.51 9.20
N ARG A 212 3.87 -2.06 9.47
CA ARG A 212 5.06 -1.86 8.64
C ARG A 212 4.91 -2.47 7.25
N PHE A 213 4.25 -3.62 7.14
CA PHE A 213 3.94 -4.22 5.84
C PHE A 213 2.96 -3.36 5.04
N LYS A 214 1.89 -2.84 5.65
CA LYS A 214 0.93 -1.96 4.95
C LYS A 214 1.60 -0.73 4.34
N GLN A 215 2.57 -0.12 5.05
CA GLN A 215 3.35 1.01 4.53
C GLN A 215 4.12 0.70 3.24
N LEU A 216 4.41 -0.58 2.95
CA LEU A 216 5.06 -0.99 1.70
C LEU A 216 4.12 -1.01 0.49
N TRP A 217 2.81 -0.98 0.71
CA TRP A 217 1.79 -0.95 -0.34
C TRP A 217 0.81 0.21 -0.09
N PRO A 218 1.25 1.44 -0.37
CA PRO A 218 0.39 2.63 -0.22
C PRO A 218 -0.79 2.59 -1.19
N SER A 219 -1.92 3.22 -0.82
CA SER A 219 -3.13 3.30 -1.66
C SER A 219 -2.82 3.88 -3.05
N ILE A 220 -2.02 4.95 -3.10
CA ILE A 220 -1.47 5.49 -4.34
C ILE A 220 0.05 5.44 -4.30
N GLU A 221 0.62 4.73 -5.28
CA GLU A 221 2.06 4.66 -5.46
C GLU A 221 2.47 5.52 -6.66
N LEU A 222 2.94 6.74 -6.40
CA LEU A 222 3.62 7.52 -7.42
C LEU A 222 4.99 6.89 -7.65
N GLN A 223 5.33 6.55 -8.88
CA GLN A 223 6.65 6.06 -9.32
C GLN A 223 7.27 7.11 -10.24
N ILE A 224 7.54 8.28 -9.66
CA ILE A 224 8.17 9.41 -10.33
C ILE A 224 9.44 9.74 -9.56
N GLY A 225 10.54 9.88 -10.30
CA GLY A 225 11.88 10.06 -9.76
C GLY A 225 12.82 8.90 -10.08
N PRO A 226 14.12 9.06 -9.78
CA PRO A 226 15.12 7.99 -9.89
C PRO A 226 14.74 6.75 -9.07
N GLU A 227 15.04 5.56 -9.61
CA GLU A 227 14.65 4.29 -8.97
C GLU A 227 15.17 4.12 -7.53
N HIS A 228 16.36 4.65 -7.24
CA HIS A 228 16.98 4.54 -5.92
C HIS A 228 16.25 5.36 -4.85
N LEU A 229 15.43 6.35 -5.23
CA LEU A 229 14.59 7.12 -4.32
C LEU A 229 13.21 6.49 -4.08
N LEU A 230 12.85 5.45 -4.84
CA LEU A 230 11.57 4.75 -4.71
C LEU A 230 11.66 3.72 -3.56
N THR A 231 11.64 4.21 -2.32
CA THR A 231 11.95 3.38 -1.14
C THR A 231 11.01 2.18 -0.96
N GLU A 232 9.73 2.32 -1.29
CA GLU A 232 8.73 1.26 -1.19
C GLU A 232 9.04 0.12 -2.17
N LYS A 233 9.38 0.46 -3.41
CA LYS A 233 9.78 -0.49 -4.46
C LYS A 233 11.04 -1.26 -4.04
N LEU A 234 12.05 -0.55 -3.51
CA LEU A 234 13.28 -1.16 -3.00
C LEU A 234 13.03 -2.09 -1.80
N ARG A 235 12.25 -1.64 -0.82
CA ARG A 235 11.93 -2.44 0.37
C ARG A 235 11.14 -3.69 0.00
N ARG A 236 10.17 -3.62 -0.92
CA ARG A 236 9.47 -4.82 -1.42
C ARG A 236 10.41 -5.78 -2.14
N LYS A 237 11.36 -5.27 -2.94
CA LYS A 237 12.39 -6.10 -3.58
C LYS A 237 13.27 -6.80 -2.54
N LEU A 238 13.76 -6.06 -1.55
CA LEU A 238 14.58 -6.61 -0.45
C LEU A 238 13.81 -7.66 0.35
N LEU A 239 12.55 -7.39 0.65
CA LEU A 239 11.67 -8.34 1.34
C LEU A 239 11.47 -9.61 0.51
N GLY A 240 11.23 -9.49 -0.79
CA GLY A 240 11.15 -10.62 -1.71
C GLY A 240 12.44 -11.44 -1.72
N THR A 241 13.60 -10.79 -1.80
CA THR A 241 14.90 -11.45 -1.74
C THR A 241 15.10 -12.17 -0.39
N ALA A 242 14.81 -11.51 0.73
CA ALA A 242 14.93 -12.10 2.05
C ALA A 242 13.98 -13.31 2.22
N PHE A 243 12.77 -13.22 1.68
CA PHE A 243 11.82 -14.33 1.66
C PHE A 243 12.34 -15.51 0.85
N VAL A 244 12.88 -15.27 -0.35
CA VAL A 244 13.45 -16.33 -1.20
C VAL A 244 14.67 -16.97 -0.54
N LEU A 245 15.57 -16.20 0.07
CA LEU A 245 16.78 -16.73 0.70
C LEU A 245 16.51 -17.41 2.05
N GLY A 246 15.50 -16.98 2.80
CA GLY A 246 15.18 -17.56 4.11
C GLY A 246 14.13 -18.66 4.05
N VAL A 247 12.96 -18.34 3.49
CA VAL A 247 11.78 -19.20 3.58
C VAL A 247 11.85 -20.37 2.62
N VAL A 248 12.37 -20.18 1.39
CA VAL A 248 12.43 -21.27 0.40
C VAL A 248 13.36 -22.41 0.88
N PRO A 249 14.61 -22.16 1.32
CA PRO A 249 15.47 -23.23 1.82
C PRO A 249 14.86 -23.96 3.03
N LEU A 250 14.30 -23.21 3.99
CA LEU A 250 13.64 -23.82 5.15
C LEU A 250 12.46 -24.71 4.75
N SER A 251 11.64 -24.26 3.80
CA SER A 251 10.49 -25.03 3.30
C SER A 251 10.94 -26.31 2.58
N LEU A 252 12.03 -26.23 1.81
CA LEU A 252 12.63 -27.39 1.14
C LEU A 252 13.21 -28.40 2.13
N THR A 253 13.88 -27.94 3.20
CA THR A 253 14.37 -28.82 4.26
C THR A 253 13.22 -29.55 4.95
N VAL A 254 12.15 -28.84 5.32
CA VAL A 254 10.97 -29.45 5.93
C VAL A 254 10.32 -30.47 5.00
N LEU A 255 10.17 -30.14 3.71
CA LEU A 255 9.62 -31.07 2.72
C LEU A 255 10.49 -32.31 2.58
N TYR A 256 11.81 -32.14 2.54
CA TYR A 256 12.77 -33.24 2.49
C TYR A 256 12.65 -34.15 3.72
N ASP A 257 12.58 -33.59 4.92
CA ASP A 257 12.44 -34.36 6.16
C ASP A 257 11.12 -35.14 6.21
N ILE A 258 10.02 -34.55 5.74
CA ILE A 258 8.72 -35.24 5.63
C ILE A 258 8.80 -36.40 4.64
N LEU A 259 9.38 -36.17 3.46
CA LEU A 259 9.53 -37.22 2.45
C LEU A 259 10.41 -38.36 2.97
N LYS A 260 11.53 -38.02 3.62
CA LYS A 260 12.42 -38.98 4.26
C LYS A 260 11.67 -39.84 5.28
N ALA A 261 10.95 -39.21 6.21
CA ALA A 261 10.15 -39.91 7.22
C ALA A 261 9.08 -40.84 6.63
N LEU A 262 8.44 -40.45 5.53
CA LEU A 262 7.45 -41.28 4.84
C LEU A 262 8.06 -42.47 4.10
N THR A 263 9.26 -42.30 3.54
CA THR A 263 9.96 -43.35 2.78
C THR A 263 10.72 -44.36 3.65
N GLY A 264 10.83 -44.12 4.96
CA GLY A 264 11.44 -45.06 5.91
C GLY A 264 12.96 -45.23 5.77
N HIS A 265 13.64 -44.27 5.12
CA HIS A 265 15.11 -44.19 5.01
C HIS A 265 15.69 -43.09 5.91
#